data_AF-A0A498NDP9-F1
#
_entry.id   AF-A0A498NDP9-F1
#
_cell.length_a   1.000
_cell.length_b   1.000
_cell.length_c   1.000
_cell.angle_alpha   90.00
_cell.angle_beta   90.00
_cell.angle_gamma   90.00
#
_symmetry.space_group_name_H-M   'P 1'
#
loop_
_entity.id
_entity.type
_entity.pdbx_description
1 polymer ?
#
loop_
_entity_poly.entity_id
_entity_poly.type
_entity_poly.pdbx_seq_one_letter_code
_entity_poly.pdbx_strand_id
1 'polypeptide(L)'
;MVVGGAGGTNITTSVAQVILNYLFFGYDLQKAVEEPRVQITINETNVEKCLEKANFSPRKNARQAKELVRKGEFIAIKDLKMRDDIKGETISGYLSKDIPEYPTPLEFHITEVAHVTNKTSLQDIWKSEGFKGLDKDLFSWWSLKINEADITAAEERYIEKLFPDITKEEKIAHPPFLSEFTTSPLFLNETSRYGNFRFTFPLTELMEAYKKQKCEDQEPVLRIYGTKLFKQEIEYVVLVHSPEFNEKFRDFPLLKSSPLVAYDGHQIIWKAQAICETHNFQVILV
;
A
#
# COMPACT_ATOMS: atom_id res chain seq x y z
N MET A 1 -26.05 -26.70 15.30
CA MET A 1 -27.03 -25.60 15.28
C MET A 1 -27.91 -25.78 14.03
N VAL A 2 -29.23 -25.79 14.16
CA VAL A 2 -30.18 -25.87 13.03
C VAL A 2 -30.94 -24.56 13.00
N VAL A 3 -30.79 -23.77 11.94
CA VAL A 3 -31.38 -22.43 11.81
C VAL A 3 -32.21 -22.38 10.53
N GLY A 4 -33.45 -21.90 10.64
CA GLY A 4 -34.36 -21.70 9.51
C GLY A 4 -35.22 -20.47 9.73
N GLY A 5 -35.46 -19.69 8.68
CA GLY A 5 -36.27 -18.48 8.71
C GLY A 5 -37.16 -18.36 7.48
N ALA A 6 -38.31 -17.69 7.61
CA ALA A 6 -39.24 -17.43 6.51
C ALA A 6 -39.12 -15.97 6.05
N GLY A 7 -39.00 -15.73 4.74
CA GLY A 7 -38.83 -14.37 4.19
C GLY A 7 -38.52 -14.25 2.69
N GLY A 8 -38.80 -15.27 1.87
CA GLY A 8 -38.57 -15.22 0.42
C GLY A 8 -37.09 -15.13 0.01
N THR A 9 -36.75 -14.22 -0.92
CA THR A 9 -35.38 -14.00 -1.42
C THR A 9 -34.37 -13.53 -0.36
N ASN A 10 -34.83 -13.24 0.86
CA ASN A 10 -34.02 -12.73 1.97
C ASN A 10 -33.66 -13.80 3.03
N ILE A 11 -33.97 -15.08 2.76
CA ILE A 11 -33.73 -16.18 3.70
C ILE A 11 -32.22 -16.44 3.86
N THR A 12 -31.46 -16.44 2.77
CA THR A 12 -30.03 -16.76 2.79
C THR A 12 -29.21 -15.73 3.57
N THR A 13 -29.46 -14.43 3.35
CA THR A 13 -28.77 -13.35 4.09
C THR A 13 -29.14 -13.33 5.57
N SER A 14 -30.41 -13.59 5.91
CA SER A 14 -30.86 -13.62 7.31
C SER A 14 -30.28 -14.81 8.09
N VAL A 15 -30.18 -15.99 7.47
CA VAL A 15 -29.61 -17.19 8.11
C VAL A 15 -28.09 -17.07 8.23
N ALA A 16 -27.40 -16.52 7.23
CA ALA A 16 -25.95 -16.29 7.28
C ALA A 16 -25.56 -15.32 8.42
N GLN A 17 -26.32 -14.24 8.64
CA GLN A 17 -26.05 -13.28 9.72
C GLN A 17 -26.16 -13.91 11.12
N VAL A 18 -27.15 -14.79 11.34
CA VAL A 18 -27.29 -15.53 12.61
C VAL A 18 -26.13 -16.50 12.81
N ILE A 19 -25.70 -17.19 11.74
CA ILE A 19 -24.56 -18.11 11.79
C ILE A 19 -23.27 -17.34 12.12
N LEU A 20 -23.05 -16.19 11.48
CA LEU A 20 -21.86 -15.35 11.71
C LEU A 20 -21.81 -14.79 13.14
N ASN A 21 -22.93 -14.25 13.64
CA ASN A 21 -23.05 -13.74 15.01
C ASN A 21 -22.73 -14.81 16.05
N TYR A 22 -23.22 -16.03 15.84
CA TYR A 22 -23.01 -17.14 16.76
C TYR A 22 -21.58 -17.69 16.70
N LEU A 23 -21.03 -17.94 15.49
CA LEU A 23 -19.74 -18.62 15.33
C LEU A 23 -18.54 -17.70 15.52
N PHE A 24 -18.64 -16.43 15.10
CA PHE A 24 -17.48 -15.54 15.03
C PHE A 24 -17.52 -14.40 16.03
N PHE A 25 -18.71 -13.96 16.45
CA PHE A 25 -18.86 -12.86 17.42
C PHE A 25 -19.19 -13.33 18.84
N GLY A 26 -19.24 -14.65 19.05
CA GLY A 26 -19.44 -15.26 20.36
C GLY A 26 -20.80 -14.97 20.98
N TYR A 27 -21.79 -14.57 20.18
CA TYR A 27 -23.13 -14.32 20.69
C TYR A 27 -23.77 -15.65 21.06
N ASP A 28 -24.56 -15.65 22.14
CA ASP A 28 -25.49 -16.75 22.33
C ASP A 28 -26.54 -16.74 21.22
N LEU A 29 -27.19 -17.89 21.05
CA LEU A 29 -28.16 -18.11 19.98
C LEU A 29 -29.35 -17.15 20.04
N GLN A 30 -29.77 -16.74 21.24
CA GLN A 30 -30.90 -15.85 21.41
C GLN A 30 -30.54 -14.44 20.95
N LYS A 31 -29.41 -13.92 21.42
CA LYS A 31 -28.88 -12.62 21.00
C LYS A 31 -28.56 -12.59 19.51
N ALA A 32 -28.00 -13.66 18.95
CA ALA A 32 -27.68 -13.76 17.53
C ALA A 32 -28.93 -13.65 16.62
N VAL A 33 -30.09 -14.05 17.11
CA VAL A 33 -31.38 -14.01 16.38
C VAL A 33 -32.11 -12.67 16.54
N GLU A 34 -32.01 -12.05 17.72
CA GLU A 34 -32.74 -10.83 18.11
C GLU A 34 -32.10 -9.53 17.57
N GLU A 35 -30.81 -9.56 17.21
CA GLU A 35 -30.11 -8.36 16.71
C GLU A 35 -30.65 -7.84 15.36
N PRO A 36 -30.62 -6.51 15.12
CA PRO A 36 -31.15 -5.91 13.90
C PRO A 36 -30.43 -6.40 12.64
N ARG A 37 -31.22 -6.76 11.62
CA ARG A 37 -30.71 -7.33 10.37
C ARG A 37 -30.59 -6.25 9.29
N VAL A 38 -29.52 -6.30 8.51
CA VAL A 38 -29.28 -5.36 7.40
C VAL A 38 -29.43 -6.09 6.08
N GLN A 39 -30.25 -5.53 5.17
CA GLN A 39 -30.55 -6.08 3.85
C GLN A 39 -30.17 -5.07 2.76
N ILE A 40 -29.44 -5.50 1.72
CA ILE A 40 -29.02 -4.62 0.61
C ILE A 40 -29.09 -5.38 -0.72
N THR A 41 -29.68 -4.77 -1.75
CA THR A 41 -29.68 -5.23 -3.15
C THR A 41 -28.64 -4.44 -3.96
N ILE A 42 -27.91 -5.13 -4.84
CA ILE A 42 -26.75 -4.61 -5.59
C ILE A 42 -27.19 -4.06 -6.95
N ASN A 43 -26.69 -2.88 -7.34
CA ASN A 43 -26.69 -2.39 -8.72
C ASN A 43 -25.24 -2.22 -9.22
N GLU A 44 -24.99 -2.65 -10.46
CA GLU A 44 -23.69 -2.69 -11.16
C GLU A 44 -23.23 -1.33 -11.72
N THR A 45 -21.97 -1.20 -12.15
CA THR A 45 -21.49 -0.05 -12.95
C THR A 45 -20.34 -0.42 -13.91
N ASN A 46 -20.39 0.14 -15.13
CA ASN A 46 -19.44 0.00 -16.24
C ASN A 46 -18.25 0.97 -16.19
N VAL A 47 -17.18 0.69 -16.96
CA VAL A 47 -15.92 1.47 -17.04
C VAL A 47 -15.63 1.94 -18.48
N GLU A 48 -15.22 3.21 -18.64
CA GLU A 48 -14.75 3.80 -19.92
C GLU A 48 -13.21 3.81 -20.05
N LYS A 49 -12.74 3.76 -21.30
CA LYS A 49 -11.34 3.58 -21.71
C LYS A 49 -10.84 4.85 -22.40
N CYS A 50 -9.81 5.50 -21.85
CA CYS A 50 -8.87 6.38 -22.57
C CYS A 50 -7.67 6.72 -21.68
N LEU A 51 -6.45 6.47 -22.15
CA LEU A 51 -5.19 6.85 -21.50
C LEU A 51 -4.27 7.44 -22.56
N GLU A 52 -4.12 8.76 -22.57
CA GLU A 52 -3.06 9.43 -23.33
C GLU A 52 -1.72 9.28 -22.58
N LYS A 53 -0.69 8.79 -23.29
CA LYS A 53 0.46 8.08 -22.70
C LYS A 53 1.77 8.88 -22.56
N ALA A 54 1.81 10.20 -22.77
CA ALA A 54 3.09 10.93 -22.81
C ALA A 54 3.43 11.74 -21.54
N ASN A 55 2.44 12.33 -20.86
CA ASN A 55 2.69 13.32 -19.80
C ASN A 55 2.04 12.90 -18.48
N PHE A 56 2.38 13.61 -17.40
CA PHE A 56 1.59 13.53 -16.17
C PHE A 56 0.16 14.02 -16.41
N SER A 57 -0.82 13.26 -15.95
CA SER A 57 -2.23 13.64 -16.04
C SER A 57 -2.74 14.12 -14.66
N PRO A 58 -3.26 15.35 -14.53
CA PRO A 58 -3.89 15.81 -13.30
C PRO A 58 -5.22 15.07 -13.06
N ARG A 59 -5.44 14.66 -11.82
CA ARG A 59 -6.64 13.92 -11.38
C ARG A 59 -7.04 14.33 -9.97
N LYS A 60 -8.32 14.14 -9.64
CA LYS A 60 -8.79 14.00 -8.24
C LYS A 60 -9.06 12.52 -7.94
N ASN A 61 -8.48 12.01 -6.87
CA ASN A 61 -8.71 10.64 -6.44
C ASN A 61 -10.05 10.49 -5.67
N ALA A 62 -10.37 9.27 -5.24
CA ALA A 62 -11.62 8.98 -4.52
C ALA A 62 -11.79 9.80 -3.22
N ARG A 63 -10.68 10.26 -2.62
CA ARG A 63 -10.65 11.13 -1.42
C ARG A 63 -10.68 12.62 -1.76
N GLN A 64 -10.97 12.99 -3.01
CA GLN A 64 -10.93 14.36 -3.52
C GLN A 64 -9.56 15.05 -3.46
N ALA A 65 -8.49 14.30 -3.19
CA ALA A 65 -7.13 14.82 -3.21
C ALA A 65 -6.67 14.99 -4.65
N LYS A 66 -6.00 16.12 -4.92
CA LYS A 66 -5.36 16.40 -6.22
C LYS A 66 -4.07 15.58 -6.33
N GLU A 67 -3.91 14.89 -7.45
CA GLU A 67 -2.73 14.10 -7.79
C GLU A 67 -2.33 14.33 -9.25
N LEU A 68 -1.03 14.27 -9.56
CA LEU A 68 -0.53 14.11 -10.92
C LEU A 68 -0.10 12.65 -11.08
N VAL A 69 -0.58 11.99 -12.13
CA VAL A 69 -0.33 10.56 -12.34
C VAL A 69 0.47 10.33 -13.62
N ARG A 70 1.58 9.62 -13.50
CA ARG A 70 2.29 9.02 -14.62
C ARG A 70 2.12 7.51 -14.57
N LYS A 71 1.36 6.95 -15.51
CA LYS A 71 1.12 5.50 -15.58
C LYS A 71 2.27 4.75 -16.26
N GLY A 72 2.52 3.51 -15.83
CA GLY A 72 3.46 2.57 -16.45
C GLY A 72 4.93 2.81 -16.15
N GLU A 73 5.29 3.79 -15.31
CA GLU A 73 6.68 4.19 -15.08
C GLU A 73 6.93 4.59 -13.63
N PHE A 74 8.04 4.11 -13.06
CA PHE A 74 8.61 4.65 -11.82
C PHE A 74 9.69 5.67 -12.16
N ILE A 75 9.50 6.91 -11.72
CA ILE A 75 10.41 8.02 -12.03
C ILE A 75 11.05 8.49 -10.73
N ALA A 76 12.38 8.44 -10.65
CA ALA A 76 13.11 8.85 -9.46
C ALA A 76 12.92 10.35 -9.18
N ILE A 77 12.95 10.74 -7.89
CA ILE A 77 12.78 12.14 -7.48
C ILE A 77 13.70 13.12 -8.21
N LYS A 78 14.95 12.72 -8.48
CA LYS A 78 15.91 13.54 -9.24
C LYS A 78 15.44 13.83 -10.67
N ASP A 79 14.81 12.85 -11.32
CA ASP A 79 14.35 12.98 -12.70
C ASP A 79 13.03 13.74 -12.75
N LEU A 80 12.18 13.56 -11.72
CA LEU A 80 10.98 14.37 -11.52
C LEU A 80 11.32 15.87 -11.41
N LYS A 81 12.38 16.23 -10.68
CA LYS A 81 12.82 17.64 -10.55
C LYS A 81 13.24 18.28 -11.89
N MET A 82 13.63 17.47 -12.88
CA MET A 82 14.09 17.97 -14.19
C MET A 82 12.96 18.11 -15.23
N ARG A 83 11.78 17.56 -14.96
CA ARG A 83 10.69 17.47 -15.95
C ARG A 83 9.95 18.80 -16.14
N ASP A 84 9.79 19.21 -17.40
CA ASP A 84 9.08 20.44 -17.76
C ASP A 84 7.55 20.28 -17.73
N ASP A 85 7.02 19.08 -17.99
CA ASP A 85 5.57 18.81 -18.05
C ASP A 85 4.85 18.92 -16.70
N ILE A 86 5.60 19.08 -15.61
CA ILE A 86 5.08 19.31 -14.25
C ILE A 86 5.56 20.63 -13.63
N LYS A 87 6.37 21.44 -14.35
CA LYS A 87 6.81 22.76 -13.87
C LYS A 87 5.62 23.72 -13.85
N GLY A 88 5.38 24.36 -12.69
CA GLY A 88 4.30 25.34 -12.51
C GLY A 88 2.99 24.77 -11.94
N GLU A 89 2.85 23.45 -11.86
CA GLU A 89 1.73 22.83 -11.15
C GLU A 89 1.80 23.13 -9.65
N THR A 90 0.67 23.29 -8.96
CA THR A 90 0.68 23.56 -7.49
C THR A 90 1.40 22.46 -6.70
N ILE A 91 1.46 21.25 -7.26
CA ILE A 91 2.14 20.08 -6.69
C ILE A 91 3.67 20.16 -6.85
N SER A 92 4.18 20.97 -7.79
CA SER A 92 5.63 21.18 -8.00
C SER A 92 6.35 21.81 -6.81
N GLY A 93 5.63 22.53 -5.94
CA GLY A 93 6.21 23.13 -4.73
C GLY A 93 6.82 22.11 -3.76
N TYR A 94 6.37 20.85 -3.80
CA TYR A 94 7.03 19.76 -3.05
C TYR A 94 8.36 19.36 -3.70
N LEU A 95 8.37 19.20 -5.02
CA LEU A 95 9.57 18.81 -5.77
C LEU A 95 10.66 19.88 -5.74
N SER A 96 10.29 21.15 -5.59
CA SER A 96 11.25 22.25 -5.45
C SER A 96 11.94 22.29 -4.07
N LYS A 97 11.47 21.54 -3.07
CA LYS A 97 12.14 21.49 -1.77
C LYS A 97 13.51 20.82 -1.90
N ASP A 98 14.49 21.37 -1.19
CA ASP A 98 15.76 20.69 -1.00
C ASP A 98 15.56 19.43 -0.17
N ILE A 99 16.27 18.38 -0.55
CA ILE A 99 16.25 17.10 0.17
C ILE A 99 17.44 17.17 1.12
N PRO A 100 17.22 17.12 2.45
CA PRO A 100 18.32 17.07 3.42
C PRO A 100 19.29 15.92 3.11
N GLU A 101 20.56 16.02 3.52
CA GLU A 101 21.52 14.93 3.34
C GLU A 101 21.22 13.78 4.29
N TYR A 102 21.01 12.57 3.76
CA TYR A 102 20.75 11.37 4.56
C TYR A 102 21.58 10.19 4.05
N PRO A 103 21.73 9.12 4.85
CA PRO A 103 22.36 7.87 4.41
C PRO A 103 21.74 7.35 3.10
N THR A 104 22.50 7.35 2.03
CA THR A 104 22.04 6.94 0.69
C THR A 104 23.17 6.30 -0.11
N PRO A 105 22.93 5.31 -0.98
CA PRO A 105 21.64 4.66 -1.26
C PRO A 105 21.19 3.73 -0.14
N LEU A 106 19.89 3.78 0.19
CA LEU A 106 19.29 2.99 1.26
C LEU A 106 18.19 2.08 0.72
N GLU A 107 18.11 0.87 1.26
CA GLU A 107 17.19 -0.18 0.81
C GLU A 107 16.46 -0.82 2.00
N PHE A 108 15.13 -0.72 1.97
CA PHE A 108 14.24 -1.37 2.95
C PHE A 108 13.66 -2.65 2.36
N HIS A 109 13.78 -3.73 3.12
CA HIS A 109 13.18 -5.04 2.82
C HIS A 109 11.95 -5.18 3.69
N ILE A 110 10.77 -5.11 3.09
CA ILE A 110 9.52 -4.90 3.83
C ILE A 110 8.62 -6.12 3.67
N THR A 111 8.27 -6.70 4.81
CA THR A 111 7.45 -7.93 4.89
C THR A 111 6.02 -7.66 5.38
N GLU A 112 5.71 -6.46 5.86
CA GLU A 112 4.37 -6.09 6.31
C GLU A 112 3.74 -5.02 5.41
N VAL A 113 2.43 -5.15 5.20
CA VAL A 113 1.62 -4.14 4.51
C VAL A 113 0.41 -3.77 5.35
N ALA A 114 -0.07 -2.55 5.14
CA ALA A 114 -1.20 -2.00 5.86
C ALA A 114 -2.29 -1.45 4.92
N HIS A 115 -3.54 -1.74 5.24
CA HIS A 115 -4.70 -1.07 4.69
C HIS A 115 -5.23 -0.07 5.72
N VAL A 116 -5.06 1.23 5.44
CA VAL A 116 -5.58 2.30 6.30
C VAL A 116 -6.87 2.87 5.72
N THR A 117 -7.90 2.92 6.57
CA THR A 117 -9.26 3.25 6.16
C THR A 117 -10.00 4.08 7.21
N ASN A 118 -11.17 4.56 6.84
CA ASN A 118 -12.04 5.36 7.70
C ASN A 118 -13.27 4.54 8.15
N LYS A 119 -14.10 5.13 9.02
CA LYS A 119 -15.29 4.47 9.57
C LYS A 119 -16.26 3.98 8.48
N THR A 120 -16.50 4.78 7.44
CA THR A 120 -17.41 4.42 6.35
C THR A 120 -16.90 3.20 5.60
N SER A 121 -15.64 3.26 5.19
CA SER A 121 -15.01 2.18 4.42
C SER A 121 -14.78 0.91 5.24
N LEU A 122 -14.60 1.03 6.55
CA LEU A 122 -14.64 -0.11 7.48
C LEU A 122 -16.00 -0.81 7.46
N GLN A 123 -17.10 -0.05 7.48
CA GLN A 123 -18.44 -0.62 7.37
C GLN A 123 -18.66 -1.30 6.03
N ASP A 124 -18.08 -0.76 4.94
CA ASP A 124 -18.18 -1.38 3.62
C ASP A 124 -17.37 -2.67 3.53
N ILE A 125 -16.19 -2.73 4.16
CA ILE A 125 -15.41 -3.97 4.31
C ILE A 125 -16.24 -5.03 5.04
N TRP A 126 -16.89 -4.67 6.15
CA TRP A 126 -17.74 -5.60 6.89
C TRP A 126 -18.95 -6.07 6.08
N LYS A 127 -19.64 -5.16 5.38
CA LYS A 127 -20.80 -5.51 4.54
C LYS A 127 -20.42 -6.38 3.35
N SER A 128 -19.22 -6.18 2.82
CA SER A 128 -18.76 -6.85 1.61
C SER A 128 -17.87 -8.05 1.87
N GLU A 129 -17.61 -8.35 3.14
CA GLU A 129 -16.74 -9.42 3.64
C GLU A 129 -15.35 -9.42 2.98
N GLY A 130 -14.83 -8.23 2.64
CA GLY A 130 -13.54 -8.14 1.97
C GLY A 130 -13.08 -6.71 1.67
N PHE A 131 -11.81 -6.60 1.32
CA PHE A 131 -11.19 -5.32 0.95
C PHE A 131 -11.55 -4.95 -0.49
N LYS A 132 -12.66 -4.24 -0.67
CA LYS A 132 -13.08 -3.71 -1.98
C LYS A 132 -12.59 -2.28 -2.18
N GLY A 133 -12.21 -1.95 -3.40
CA GLY A 133 -11.79 -0.60 -3.74
C GLY A 133 -12.93 0.41 -3.73
N LEU A 134 -12.61 1.63 -3.32
CA LEU A 134 -13.54 2.77 -3.32
C LEU A 134 -13.46 3.61 -4.61
N ASP A 135 -12.49 3.32 -5.48
CA ASP A 135 -12.28 4.08 -6.72
C ASP A 135 -13.05 3.48 -7.90
N LYS A 136 -13.16 4.26 -8.98
CA LYS A 136 -13.80 3.83 -10.24
C LYS A 136 -13.18 2.55 -10.83
N ASP A 137 -11.95 2.24 -10.44
CA ASP A 137 -11.19 1.10 -10.91
C ASP A 137 -11.30 -0.12 -9.95
N LEU A 138 -12.01 0.04 -8.83
CA LEU A 138 -12.26 -0.93 -7.76
C LEU A 138 -10.97 -1.49 -7.11
N PHE A 139 -9.89 -0.71 -7.07
CA PHE A 139 -8.62 -1.12 -6.45
C PHE A 139 -8.64 -1.02 -4.93
N SER A 140 -8.17 -2.10 -4.27
CA SER A 140 -7.84 -2.07 -2.85
C SER A 140 -6.42 -1.54 -2.66
N TRP A 141 -6.28 -0.49 -1.86
CA TRP A 141 -5.02 0.23 -1.65
C TRP A 141 -4.31 -0.27 -0.40
N TRP A 142 -3.03 -0.62 -0.54
CA TRP A 142 -2.17 -1.11 0.52
C TRP A 142 -0.89 -0.29 0.55
N SER A 143 -0.49 0.18 1.73
CA SER A 143 0.77 0.86 1.96
C SER A 143 1.77 -0.10 2.61
N LEU A 144 3.06 0.16 2.40
CA LEU A 144 4.12 -0.50 3.15
C LEU A 144 3.97 -0.16 4.64
N LYS A 145 4.20 -1.14 5.52
CA LYS A 145 4.35 -0.90 6.95
C LYS A 145 5.80 -1.18 7.31
N ILE A 146 6.52 -0.13 7.69
CA ILE A 146 7.93 -0.20 8.05
C ILE A 146 8.02 -0.13 9.57
N ASN A 147 8.49 -1.21 10.19
CA ASN A 147 8.68 -1.29 11.62
C ASN A 147 10.14 -1.00 12.01
N GLU A 148 10.43 -0.93 13.31
CA GLU A 148 11.78 -0.66 13.81
C GLU A 148 12.80 -1.72 13.36
N ALA A 149 12.39 -2.99 13.26
CA ALA A 149 13.26 -4.06 12.77
C ALA A 149 13.63 -3.88 11.30
N ASP A 150 12.70 -3.39 10.47
CA ASP A 150 12.98 -3.08 9.06
C ASP A 150 14.01 -1.93 8.92
N ILE A 151 13.96 -0.95 9.83
CA ILE A 151 14.91 0.16 9.90
C ILE A 151 16.29 -0.35 10.35
N THR A 152 16.36 -1.11 11.44
CA THR A 152 17.62 -1.72 11.90
C THR A 152 18.25 -2.60 10.81
N ALA A 153 17.46 -3.44 10.15
CA ALA A 153 17.97 -4.28 9.07
C ALA A 153 18.44 -3.47 7.85
N ALA A 154 17.80 -2.33 7.55
CA ALA A 154 18.26 -1.42 6.50
C ALA A 154 19.58 -0.73 6.85
N GLU A 155 19.78 -0.38 8.11
CA GLU A 155 21.03 0.16 8.62
C GLU A 155 22.17 -0.86 8.54
N GLU A 156 21.94 -2.10 8.98
CA GLU A 156 22.94 -3.18 8.88
C GLU A 156 23.39 -3.39 7.44
N ARG A 157 22.45 -3.46 6.49
CA ARG A 157 22.77 -3.58 5.05
C ARG A 157 23.56 -2.38 4.52
N TYR A 158 23.25 -1.18 5.01
CA TYR A 158 23.97 0.03 4.62
C TYR A 158 25.43 -0.01 5.10
N ILE A 159 25.65 -0.39 6.37
CA ILE A 159 26.98 -0.54 6.96
C ILE A 159 27.78 -1.63 6.22
N GLU A 160 27.20 -2.80 6.00
CA GLU A 160 27.84 -3.91 5.27
C GLU A 160 28.31 -3.52 3.87
N LYS A 161 27.54 -2.66 3.21
CA LYS A 161 27.87 -2.19 1.87
C LYS A 161 29.03 -1.19 1.87
N LEU A 162 29.14 -0.36 2.91
CA LEU A 162 30.20 0.62 3.06
C LEU A 162 31.50 0.00 3.59
N PHE A 163 31.38 -0.98 4.48
CA PHE A 163 32.49 -1.67 5.11
C PHE A 163 32.33 -3.19 4.92
N PRO A 164 32.70 -3.73 3.75
CA PRO A 164 32.52 -5.16 3.45
C PRO A 164 33.25 -6.10 4.42
N ASP A 165 34.34 -5.61 5.03
CA ASP A 165 35.19 -6.37 5.96
C ASP A 165 34.81 -6.17 7.44
N ILE A 166 33.71 -5.47 7.74
CA ILE A 166 33.29 -5.18 9.12
C ILE A 166 32.94 -6.46 9.89
N THR A 167 33.48 -6.59 11.10
CA THR A 167 33.22 -7.74 11.98
C THR A 167 31.82 -7.66 12.61
N LYS A 168 31.34 -8.78 13.17
CA LYS A 168 30.03 -8.79 13.87
C LYS A 168 30.07 -7.91 15.13
N GLU A 169 31.22 -7.90 15.81
CA GLU A 169 31.45 -7.13 17.03
C GLU A 169 31.41 -5.63 16.74
N GLU A 170 32.04 -5.18 15.64
CA GLU A 170 32.00 -3.79 15.19
C GLU A 170 30.59 -3.35 14.77
N LYS A 171 29.81 -4.23 14.12
CA LYS A 171 28.40 -3.96 13.79
C LYS A 171 27.56 -3.72 15.03
N ILE A 172 27.68 -4.59 16.04
CA ILE A 172 26.91 -4.48 17.28
C ILE A 172 27.32 -3.24 18.08
N ALA A 173 28.60 -2.84 17.99
CA ALA A 173 29.11 -1.66 18.66
C ALA A 173 28.68 -0.34 17.99
N HIS A 174 28.27 -0.36 16.71
CA HIS A 174 27.85 0.82 15.99
C HIS A 174 26.52 1.34 16.55
N PRO A 175 26.46 2.59 17.06
CA PRO A 175 25.21 3.17 17.53
C PRO A 175 24.19 3.26 16.39
N PRO A 176 22.90 3.01 16.65
CA PRO A 176 21.86 3.20 15.64
C PRO A 176 21.74 4.68 15.28
N PHE A 177 21.66 4.98 14.00
CA PHE A 177 21.57 6.34 13.47
C PHE A 177 20.43 6.52 12.48
N LEU A 178 20.00 5.46 11.79
CA LEU A 178 19.05 5.57 10.70
C LEU A 178 17.67 6.03 11.17
N SER A 179 17.28 5.70 12.41
CA SER A 179 16.04 6.16 13.03
C SER A 179 15.93 7.69 13.10
N GLU A 180 17.08 8.39 13.20
CA GLU A 180 17.14 9.86 13.20
C GLU A 180 16.80 10.47 11.83
N PHE A 181 16.91 9.68 10.75
CA PHE A 181 16.61 10.09 9.38
C PHE A 181 15.25 9.58 8.88
N THR A 182 14.62 8.60 9.54
CA THR A 182 13.31 8.05 9.14
C THR A 182 12.14 8.86 9.72
N THR A 183 12.11 10.17 9.48
CA THR A 183 11.13 11.10 10.06
C THR A 183 9.89 11.34 9.17
N SER A 184 9.90 10.84 7.94
CA SER A 184 8.75 10.92 7.03
C SER A 184 7.51 10.22 7.62
N PRO A 185 6.28 10.71 7.34
CA PRO A 185 5.05 10.08 7.83
C PRO A 185 4.88 8.59 7.50
N LEU A 186 5.59 8.06 6.50
CA LEU A 186 5.58 6.63 6.16
C LEU A 186 6.14 5.75 7.29
N PHE A 187 7.09 6.26 8.07
CA PHE A 187 7.72 5.55 9.18
C PHE A 187 6.94 5.68 10.51
N LEU A 188 5.88 6.50 10.53
CA LEU A 188 5.03 6.67 11.71
C LEU A 188 3.97 5.55 11.77
N ASN A 189 4.14 4.64 12.74
CA ASN A 189 3.25 3.49 12.90
C ASN A 189 2.01 3.79 13.75
N GLU A 190 2.10 4.76 14.67
CA GLU A 190 1.02 5.08 15.60
C GLU A 190 -0.06 5.98 14.99
N THR A 191 0.32 6.83 14.04
CA THR A 191 -0.58 7.80 13.41
C THR A 191 -0.70 7.54 11.92
N SER A 192 -1.77 8.04 11.30
CA SER A 192 -1.91 7.97 9.85
C SER A 192 -2.62 9.21 9.30
N ARG A 193 -2.16 9.65 8.12
CA ARG A 193 -2.79 10.72 7.34
C ARG A 193 -4.02 10.25 6.55
N TYR A 194 -4.25 8.94 6.49
CA TYR A 194 -5.19 8.32 5.55
C TYR A 194 -6.45 7.75 6.21
N GLY A 195 -6.50 7.69 7.54
CA GLY A 195 -7.62 7.12 8.27
C GLY A 195 -7.23 6.68 9.68
N ASN A 196 -8.25 6.33 10.45
CA ASN A 196 -8.12 6.01 11.88
C ASN A 196 -8.17 4.50 12.15
N PHE A 197 -8.44 3.68 11.13
CA PHE A 197 -8.46 2.22 11.23
C PHE A 197 -7.36 1.64 10.35
N ARG A 198 -6.57 0.73 10.90
CA ARG A 198 -5.43 0.11 10.22
C ARG A 198 -5.53 -1.41 10.33
N PHE A 199 -5.53 -2.08 9.19
CA PHE A 199 -5.34 -3.53 9.11
C PHE A 199 -3.91 -3.80 8.67
N THR A 200 -3.19 -4.66 9.38
CA THR A 200 -1.83 -5.04 9.03
C THR A 200 -1.78 -6.53 8.78
N PHE A 201 -1.06 -6.94 7.73
CA PHE A 201 -0.80 -8.34 7.44
C PHE A 201 0.65 -8.54 7.00
N PRO A 202 1.22 -9.73 7.24
CA PRO A 202 2.37 -10.20 6.49
C PRO A 202 2.04 -10.19 4.99
N LEU A 203 2.95 -9.65 4.18
CA LEU A 203 2.81 -9.56 2.73
C LEU A 203 2.60 -10.95 2.12
N THR A 204 3.34 -11.95 2.59
CA THR A 204 3.23 -13.34 2.15
C THR A 204 1.83 -13.90 2.37
N GLU A 205 1.24 -13.67 3.55
CA GLU A 205 -0.13 -14.10 3.86
C GLU A 205 -1.16 -13.38 2.97
N LEU A 206 -1.00 -12.08 2.76
CA LEU A 206 -1.89 -11.31 1.88
C LEU A 206 -1.81 -11.82 0.43
N MET A 207 -0.60 -12.06 -0.08
CA MET A 207 -0.37 -12.55 -1.45
C MET A 207 -0.91 -13.96 -1.62
N GLU A 208 -0.74 -14.84 -0.64
CA GLU A 208 -1.27 -16.21 -0.65
C GLU A 208 -2.82 -16.22 -0.59
N ALA A 209 -3.41 -15.34 0.24
CA ALA A 209 -4.86 -15.17 0.28
C ALA A 209 -5.39 -14.64 -1.07
N TYR A 210 -4.70 -13.67 -1.67
CA TYR A 210 -5.07 -13.12 -2.98
C TYR A 210 -4.97 -14.18 -4.09
N LYS A 211 -3.91 -14.99 -4.09
CA LYS A 211 -3.70 -16.11 -5.01
C LYS A 211 -4.89 -17.09 -4.96
N LYS A 212 -5.26 -17.55 -3.77
CA LYS A 212 -6.39 -18.47 -3.56
C LYS A 212 -7.73 -17.86 -3.96
N GLN A 213 -7.99 -16.62 -3.54
CA GLN A 213 -9.33 -16.02 -3.67
C GLN A 213 -9.58 -15.36 -5.02
N LYS A 214 -8.53 -14.94 -5.74
CA LYS A 214 -8.64 -14.10 -6.94
C LYS A 214 -7.88 -14.63 -8.14
N CYS A 215 -6.95 -15.56 -7.97
CA CYS A 215 -6.09 -16.03 -9.06
C CYS A 215 -6.27 -17.51 -9.41
N GLU A 216 -7.27 -18.20 -8.86
CA GLU A 216 -7.46 -19.66 -9.08
C GLU A 216 -6.16 -20.44 -8.79
N ASP A 217 -5.49 -20.10 -7.69
CA ASP A 217 -4.20 -20.66 -7.27
C ASP A 217 -3.03 -20.40 -8.23
N GLN A 218 -3.19 -19.53 -9.23
CA GLN A 218 -2.09 -19.07 -10.08
C GLN A 218 -1.32 -17.92 -9.42
N GLU A 219 -0.04 -17.79 -9.73
CA GLU A 219 0.80 -16.71 -9.21
C GLU A 219 0.25 -15.33 -9.62
N PRO A 220 0.02 -14.41 -8.67
CA PRO A 220 -0.41 -13.05 -8.99
C PRO A 220 0.62 -12.33 -9.86
N VAL A 221 0.14 -11.48 -10.77
CA VAL A 221 0.99 -10.71 -11.67
C VAL A 221 1.23 -9.32 -11.09
N LEU A 222 2.50 -8.95 -10.92
CA LEU A 222 2.92 -7.63 -10.46
C LEU A 222 3.35 -6.76 -11.65
N ARG A 223 2.80 -5.55 -11.72
CA ARG A 223 3.10 -4.56 -12.76
C ARG A 223 3.40 -3.19 -12.17
N ILE A 224 4.18 -2.40 -12.90
CA ILE A 224 4.41 -0.99 -12.60
C ILE A 224 3.14 -0.22 -12.96
N TYR A 225 2.33 0.15 -11.96
CA TYR A 225 1.14 0.97 -12.22
C TYR A 225 1.56 2.40 -12.56
N GLY A 226 2.52 2.96 -11.83
CA GLY A 226 3.05 4.28 -12.12
C GLY A 226 3.52 5.08 -10.91
N THR A 227 3.90 6.32 -11.19
CA THR A 227 4.30 7.33 -10.21
C THR A 227 3.16 8.32 -10.00
N LYS A 228 2.78 8.57 -8.75
CA LYS A 228 1.83 9.63 -8.39
C LYS A 228 2.51 10.72 -7.58
N LEU A 229 2.19 11.96 -7.90
CA LEU A 229 2.68 13.14 -7.19
C LEU A 229 1.51 13.79 -6.46
N PHE A 230 1.73 14.06 -5.17
CA PHE A 230 0.83 14.81 -4.32
C PHE A 230 1.57 16.03 -3.76
N LYS A 231 0.82 16.92 -3.10
CA LYS A 231 1.36 18.15 -2.52
C LYS A 231 2.51 17.93 -1.52
N GLN A 232 2.66 16.74 -0.96
CA GLN A 232 3.65 16.44 0.08
C GLN A 232 4.29 15.04 -0.05
N GLU A 233 4.04 14.32 -1.14
CA GLU A 233 4.52 12.94 -1.28
C GLU A 233 4.58 12.48 -2.73
N ILE A 234 5.43 11.48 -2.95
CA ILE A 234 5.54 10.73 -4.20
C ILE A 234 5.20 9.29 -3.87
N GLU A 235 4.25 8.71 -4.59
CA GLU A 235 3.91 7.30 -4.46
C GLU A 235 4.37 6.52 -5.70
N TYR A 236 5.10 5.43 -5.47
CA TYR A 236 5.38 4.41 -6.47
C TYR A 236 4.37 3.28 -6.31
N VAL A 237 3.46 3.15 -7.27
CA VAL A 237 2.35 2.20 -7.18
C VAL A 237 2.67 0.93 -7.95
N VAL A 238 2.65 -0.20 -7.24
CA VAL A 238 2.68 -1.53 -7.83
C VAL A 238 1.23 -2.03 -7.99
N LEU A 239 0.88 -2.45 -9.20
CA LEU A 239 -0.38 -3.13 -9.47
C LEU A 239 -0.19 -4.62 -9.28
N VAL A 240 -1.00 -5.23 -8.42
CA VAL A 240 -1.13 -6.69 -8.28
C VAL A 240 -2.46 -7.10 -8.87
N HIS A 241 -2.46 -8.05 -9.81
CA HIS A 241 -3.69 -8.54 -10.42
C HIS A 241 -3.65 -10.03 -10.76
N SER A 242 -4.82 -10.65 -10.86
CA SER A 242 -4.98 -12.03 -11.34
C SER A 242 -4.51 -12.19 -12.80
N PRO A 243 -3.87 -13.31 -13.18
CA PRO A 243 -3.47 -13.58 -14.55
C PRO A 243 -4.59 -13.44 -15.59
N GLU A 244 -5.86 -13.67 -15.20
CA GLU A 244 -7.03 -13.50 -16.09
C GLU A 244 -7.14 -12.07 -16.66
N PHE A 245 -6.64 -11.07 -15.94
CA PHE A 245 -6.66 -9.66 -16.35
C PHE A 245 -5.40 -9.21 -17.10
N ASN A 246 -4.55 -10.15 -17.55
CA ASN A 246 -3.33 -9.81 -18.29
C ASN A 246 -3.60 -8.93 -19.52
N GLU A 247 -4.63 -9.23 -20.32
CA GLU A 247 -4.97 -8.39 -21.48
C GLU A 247 -5.45 -6.99 -21.07
N LYS A 248 -6.18 -6.89 -19.95
CA LYS A 248 -6.65 -5.60 -19.43
C LYS A 248 -5.50 -4.70 -19.00
N PHE A 249 -4.45 -5.27 -18.41
CA PHE A 249 -3.32 -4.54 -17.84
C PHE A 249 -2.02 -4.68 -18.65
N ARG A 250 -2.10 -5.16 -19.90
CA ARG A 250 -0.93 -5.40 -20.76
C ARG A 250 -0.06 -4.17 -21.00
N ASP A 251 -0.67 -2.99 -20.94
CA ASP A 251 0.00 -1.71 -21.15
C ASP A 251 0.90 -1.29 -19.97
N PHE A 252 0.76 -1.91 -18.80
CA PHE A 252 1.62 -1.69 -17.65
C PHE A 252 2.79 -2.70 -17.66
N PRO A 253 4.06 -2.25 -17.59
CA PRO A 253 5.19 -3.16 -17.58
C PRO A 253 5.16 -4.13 -16.40
N LEU A 254 5.66 -5.35 -16.59
CA LEU A 254 5.88 -6.29 -15.48
C LEU A 254 6.93 -5.72 -14.51
N LEU A 255 6.73 -5.93 -13.21
CA LEU A 255 7.69 -5.55 -12.17
C LEU A 255 8.85 -6.57 -12.12
N LYS A 256 9.75 -6.54 -13.11
CA LYS A 256 10.91 -7.45 -13.17
C LYS A 256 12.18 -6.85 -12.56
N SER A 257 12.45 -5.59 -12.86
CA SER A 257 13.60 -4.85 -12.36
C SER A 257 13.28 -3.37 -12.45
N SER A 258 13.17 -2.71 -11.30
CA SER A 258 13.16 -1.26 -11.22
C SER A 258 14.23 -0.78 -10.24
N PRO A 259 14.87 0.37 -10.53
CA PRO A 259 15.83 0.98 -9.62
C PRO A 259 15.19 1.53 -8.33
N LEU A 260 13.86 1.49 -8.19
CA LEU A 260 13.13 2.09 -7.06
C LEU A 260 12.37 1.07 -6.23
N VAL A 261 11.69 0.12 -6.88
CA VAL A 261 10.86 -0.88 -6.21
C VAL A 261 11.09 -2.24 -6.87
N ALA A 262 11.27 -3.27 -6.07
CA ALA A 262 11.30 -4.66 -6.52
C ALA A 262 10.49 -5.56 -5.59
N TYR A 263 10.20 -6.76 -6.05
CA TYR A 263 9.53 -7.81 -5.29
C TYR A 263 10.24 -9.13 -5.60
N ASP A 264 10.63 -9.87 -4.56
CA ASP A 264 11.37 -11.13 -4.68
C ASP A 264 10.51 -12.38 -4.43
N GLY A 265 9.20 -12.20 -4.24
CA GLY A 265 8.27 -13.27 -3.86
C GLY A 265 7.89 -13.28 -2.38
N HIS A 266 8.69 -12.65 -1.51
CA HIS A 266 8.46 -12.64 -0.07
C HIS A 266 8.30 -11.23 0.49
N GLN A 267 9.06 -10.27 -0.04
CA GLN A 267 9.17 -8.92 0.49
C GLN A 267 9.22 -7.88 -0.63
N ILE A 268 8.74 -6.68 -0.33
CA ILE A 268 8.95 -5.52 -1.19
C ILE A 268 10.31 -4.92 -0.84
N ILE A 269 11.14 -4.77 -1.86
CA ILE A 269 12.42 -4.08 -1.77
C ILE A 269 12.20 -2.65 -2.24
N TRP A 270 12.29 -1.70 -1.32
CA TRP A 270 12.13 -0.28 -1.61
C TRP A 270 13.46 0.45 -1.46
N LYS A 271 13.96 0.98 -2.58
CA LYS A 271 15.14 1.85 -2.64
C LYS A 271 14.70 3.27 -2.34
N ALA A 272 14.73 3.60 -1.06
CA ALA A 272 14.08 4.80 -0.55
C ALA A 272 14.77 6.08 -1.01
N GLN A 273 13.96 7.12 -1.18
CA GLN A 273 14.41 8.45 -1.56
C GLN A 273 13.71 9.47 -0.66
N ALA A 274 14.44 10.48 -0.19
CA ALA A 274 13.90 11.57 0.64
C ALA A 274 13.11 11.04 1.86
N ILE A 275 13.79 10.28 2.73
CA ILE A 275 13.19 9.64 3.91
C ILE A 275 12.91 10.59 5.09
N CYS A 276 13.41 11.83 5.00
CA CYS A 276 13.25 12.90 6.00
C CYS A 276 12.79 14.21 5.35
N GLU A 277 12.02 15.01 6.09
CA GLU A 277 11.68 16.39 5.68
C GLU A 277 12.70 17.41 6.22
N THR A 278 13.12 17.29 7.49
CA THR A 278 14.13 18.13 8.13
C THR A 278 14.93 17.33 9.18
N HIS A 279 16.23 17.64 9.33
CA HIS A 279 17.07 17.20 10.45
C HIS A 279 18.30 18.11 10.61
N ASN A 280 18.97 18.01 11.76
CA ASN A 280 20.25 18.70 12.05
C ASN A 280 21.44 17.72 12.16
N PHE A 281 21.25 16.47 11.76
CA PHE A 281 22.27 15.42 11.84
C PHE A 281 23.18 15.40 10.60
N GLN A 282 24.45 15.07 10.82
CA GLN A 282 25.40 14.72 9.77
C GLN A 282 25.92 13.31 10.05
N VAL A 283 25.92 12.45 9.04
CA VAL A 283 26.48 11.10 9.20
C VAL A 283 27.99 11.19 9.11
N ILE A 284 28.65 10.96 10.24
CA ILE A 284 30.10 10.83 10.34
C ILE A 284 30.37 9.35 10.61
N LEU A 285 30.84 8.63 9.61
CA LEU A 285 31.27 7.24 9.75
C LEU A 285 32.73 7.26 10.20
N VAL A 286 33.02 6.68 11.37
CA VAL A 286 34.36 6.61 11.98
C VAL A 286 34.85 5.17 11.96
#